data_AF-U2UKT5-F1
#
_entry.id   AF-U2UKT5-F1
#
_cell.length_a   1.000
_cell.length_b   1.000
_cell.length_c   1.000
_cell.angle_alpha   90.00
_cell.angle_beta   90.00
_cell.angle_gamma   90.00
#
_symmetry.space_group_name_H-M   'P 1'
#
loop_
_entity.id
_entity.type
_entity.pdbx_description
1 polymer ?
#
loop_
_entity_poly.entity_id
_entity_poly.type
_entity_poly.pdbx_seq_one_letter_code
_entity_poly.pdbx_strand_id
1 'polypeptide(L)'
;MKVAYGDLLGVDIKVPWELSRMQHLPMLARAYHAAQETRREPYAREFRNEILDFIAQNPPKFGVNWRCTMDVGIRVANWLVAYDLFRAFGAVFDESFERVFASSVYDHGRYILRHLEYSPELRSNHYLSDIVGLLFASLHLPATDETDAWLAFSLQELVSEMRHEFHADGSNFEGSTSYHRLSTELMLYGALFAVQMPEERRKGVRGRGSLTHTVSPPLKPVAAQAFDLAKKEIFPTWFWERLGKALRFTQNLLHDDGTVPQIGDNDSGRFLKLNPVFVLLTEEQAAARYSNLTKCAAMAQASYYDENILNHEHLSEACDVLYGNQMASACNFEEMVLKACARGLSLPSIPPCEQPGGSAEMLETVLQRLPLDTFAEQTYTFAAESDLLHGLVCFAYAGMGVYIFRSKHIYMTVRCGEIGQNGNGGHSHNDQLALTLQIDGKDILRDPGTYVYTPLPDQRNRFRSTNAHFTPQRLDGREQNPWEPGVRGLFSVVRERTFAKVCFLSSNAILMQHDGFGERVYRAVEILSDRVVVRDFGKGLKRIEEPLDYSNGYGKITQSDSA
;
A
#
# COMPACT_ATOMS: atom_id res chain seq x y z
N MET A 1 -14.86 -9.85 -25.33
CA MET A 1 -14.16 -8.90 -26.21
C MET A 1 -13.03 -8.29 -25.39
N LYS A 2 -11.77 -8.34 -25.84
CA LYS A 2 -10.69 -7.61 -25.15
C LYS A 2 -10.92 -6.11 -25.41
N VAL A 3 -11.22 -5.34 -24.37
CA VAL A 3 -11.25 -3.88 -24.47
C VAL A 3 -9.80 -3.42 -24.69
N ALA A 4 -9.53 -2.77 -25.81
CA ALA A 4 -8.22 -2.15 -26.07
C ALA A 4 -8.17 -0.79 -25.35
N TYR A 5 -7.16 -0.57 -24.53
CA TYR A 5 -6.95 0.68 -23.79
C TYR A 5 -5.47 0.83 -23.44
N GLY A 6 -5.03 2.07 -23.16
CA GLY A 6 -3.69 2.35 -22.63
C GLY A 6 -2.55 2.43 -23.66
N ASP A 7 -2.85 2.39 -24.96
CA ASP A 7 -1.82 2.45 -26.02
C ASP A 7 -1.49 3.89 -26.50
N LEU A 8 -2.28 4.88 -26.08
CA LEU A 8 -2.12 6.28 -26.47
C LEU A 8 -1.36 7.07 -25.41
N LEU A 9 -0.33 7.82 -25.84
CA LEU A 9 0.46 8.67 -24.95
C LEU A 9 -0.43 9.72 -24.25
N GLY A 10 -0.26 9.87 -22.94
CA GLY A 10 -1.04 10.78 -22.11
C GLY A 10 -2.42 10.23 -21.68
N VAL A 11 -2.86 9.09 -22.21
CA VAL A 11 -4.12 8.47 -21.79
C VAL A 11 -3.89 7.58 -20.58
N ASP A 12 -4.61 7.87 -19.51
CA ASP A 12 -4.49 7.13 -18.26
C ASP A 12 -5.76 6.35 -17.93
N ILE A 13 -5.66 5.02 -17.96
CA ILE A 13 -6.75 4.12 -17.60
C ILE A 13 -7.07 4.18 -16.10
N LYS A 14 -6.12 4.62 -15.28
CA LYS A 14 -6.31 4.74 -13.85
C LYS A 14 -7.41 5.71 -13.49
N VAL A 15 -7.59 6.78 -14.27
CA VAL A 15 -8.62 7.81 -14.00
C VAL A 15 -10.04 7.21 -13.95
N PRO A 16 -10.54 6.51 -15.00
CA PRO A 16 -11.86 5.88 -14.90
C PRO A 16 -11.89 4.74 -13.87
N TRP A 17 -10.80 3.97 -13.70
CA TRP A 17 -10.76 2.91 -12.68
C TRP A 17 -10.91 3.44 -11.27
N GLU A 18 -10.13 4.45 -10.87
CA GLU A 18 -10.21 5.04 -9.54
C GLU A 18 -11.57 5.70 -9.27
N LEU A 19 -12.14 6.40 -10.24
CA LEU A 19 -13.50 6.92 -10.10
C LEU A 19 -14.51 5.79 -9.91
N SER A 20 -14.36 4.69 -10.65
CA SER A 20 -15.23 3.52 -10.53
C SER A 20 -15.09 2.75 -9.22
N ARG A 21 -14.02 2.96 -8.43
CA ARG A 21 -13.90 2.39 -7.07
C ARG A 21 -14.92 2.99 -6.10
N MET A 22 -15.46 4.17 -6.42
CA MET A 22 -16.54 4.84 -5.67
C MET A 22 -16.25 5.04 -4.17
N GLN A 23 -15.00 5.38 -3.86
CA GLN A 23 -14.52 5.56 -2.48
C GLN A 23 -15.11 6.78 -1.78
N HIS A 24 -15.77 7.67 -2.52
CA HIS A 24 -16.50 8.81 -1.98
C HIS A 24 -17.86 8.44 -1.40
N LEU A 25 -18.45 7.29 -1.73
CA LEU A 25 -19.78 6.92 -1.24
C LEU A 25 -19.86 6.74 0.29
N PRO A 26 -18.88 6.13 0.98
CA PRO A 26 -18.87 6.12 2.44
C PRO A 26 -18.81 7.53 3.05
N MET A 27 -18.10 8.47 2.41
CA MET A 27 -18.07 9.87 2.82
C MET A 27 -19.41 10.57 2.58
N LEU A 28 -20.13 10.20 1.51
CA LEU A 28 -21.50 10.66 1.26
C LEU A 28 -22.47 10.18 2.35
N ALA A 29 -22.33 8.93 2.81
CA ALA A 29 -23.10 8.39 3.94
C ALA A 29 -22.79 9.13 5.25
N ARG A 30 -21.52 9.49 5.49
CA ARG A 30 -21.12 10.33 6.63
C ARG A 30 -21.72 11.74 6.52
N ALA A 31 -21.76 12.33 5.33
CA ALA A 31 -22.42 13.62 5.11
C ALA A 31 -23.93 13.56 5.37
N TYR A 32 -24.60 12.47 4.96
CA TYR A 32 -25.99 12.19 5.31
C TYR A 32 -26.21 12.18 6.83
N HIS A 33 -25.34 11.51 7.59
CA HIS A 33 -25.44 11.48 9.04
C HIS A 33 -25.30 12.88 9.68
N ALA A 34 -24.30 13.64 9.22
CA ALA A 34 -23.98 14.97 9.72
C ALA A 34 -25.00 16.04 9.31
N ALA A 35 -25.75 15.81 8.23
CA ALA A 35 -26.75 16.75 7.75
C ALA A 35 -27.95 16.86 8.70
N GLN A 36 -28.51 18.07 8.78
CA GLN A 36 -29.83 18.29 9.39
C GLN A 36 -30.86 17.38 8.71
N GLU A 37 -31.83 16.88 9.49
CA GLU A 37 -32.81 15.89 9.02
C GLU A 37 -33.54 16.34 7.72
N THR A 38 -33.88 17.62 7.62
CA THR A 38 -34.52 18.23 6.44
C THR A 38 -33.64 18.26 5.18
N ARG A 39 -32.33 18.01 5.31
CA ARG A 39 -31.33 18.02 4.24
C ARG A 39 -30.70 16.64 4.00
N ARG A 40 -31.21 15.59 4.63
CA ARG A 40 -30.69 14.23 4.48
C ARG A 40 -31.07 13.58 3.16
N GLU A 41 -32.31 13.78 2.72
CA GLU A 41 -32.87 13.12 1.54
C GLU A 41 -32.03 13.31 0.26
N PRO A 42 -31.48 14.52 -0.05
CA PRO A 42 -30.59 14.68 -1.20
C PRO A 42 -29.39 13.74 -1.22
N TYR A 43 -28.76 13.43 -0.08
CA TYR A 43 -27.61 12.54 -0.02
C TYR A 43 -27.99 11.07 -0.28
N ALA A 44 -29.10 10.60 0.29
CA ALA A 44 -29.60 9.25 0.05
C ALA A 44 -30.05 9.06 -1.40
N ARG A 45 -30.69 10.08 -1.99
CA ARG A 45 -31.04 10.11 -3.40
C ARG A 45 -29.80 10.13 -4.30
N GLU A 46 -28.77 10.87 -3.95
CA GLU A 46 -27.53 10.92 -4.74
C GLU A 46 -26.82 9.57 -4.74
N PHE A 47 -26.69 8.92 -3.57
CA PHE A 47 -26.17 7.55 -3.48
C PHE A 47 -26.95 6.60 -4.40
N ARG A 48 -28.28 6.62 -4.34
CA ARG A 48 -29.13 5.82 -5.23
C ARG A 48 -28.85 6.12 -6.71
N ASN A 49 -28.79 7.39 -7.08
CA ASN A 49 -28.63 7.81 -8.46
C ASN A 49 -27.28 7.38 -9.03
N GLU A 50 -26.18 7.58 -8.30
CA GLU A 50 -24.84 7.18 -8.72
C GLU A 50 -24.73 5.67 -8.95
N ILE A 51 -25.31 4.88 -8.05
CA ILE A 51 -25.38 3.42 -8.18
C ILE A 51 -26.17 3.01 -9.43
N LEU A 52 -27.37 3.55 -9.62
CA LEU A 52 -28.22 3.21 -10.76
C LEU A 52 -27.61 3.66 -12.09
N ASP A 53 -27.00 4.85 -12.13
CA ASP A 53 -26.31 5.35 -13.30
C ASP A 53 -25.12 4.46 -13.67
N PHE A 54 -24.29 4.07 -12.68
CA PHE A 54 -23.19 3.17 -12.94
C PHE A 54 -23.66 1.81 -13.48
N ILE A 55 -24.71 1.22 -12.90
CA ILE A 55 -25.28 -0.05 -13.37
C ILE A 55 -25.76 0.08 -14.83
N ALA A 56 -26.41 1.19 -15.17
CA ALA A 56 -26.94 1.43 -16.50
C ALA A 56 -25.85 1.68 -17.55
N GLN A 57 -24.83 2.48 -17.21
CA GLN A 57 -23.76 2.90 -18.13
C GLN A 57 -22.59 1.90 -18.21
N ASN A 58 -22.43 1.05 -17.20
CA ASN A 58 -21.32 0.09 -17.09
C ASN A 58 -21.86 -1.33 -16.88
N PRO A 59 -22.51 -1.94 -17.89
CA PRO A 59 -23.08 -3.27 -17.74
C PRO A 59 -21.98 -4.32 -17.44
N PRO A 60 -22.27 -5.34 -16.60
CA PRO A 60 -21.30 -6.36 -16.23
C PRO A 60 -20.57 -6.98 -17.43
N LYS A 61 -19.25 -7.15 -17.29
CA LYS A 61 -18.34 -7.71 -18.31
C LYS A 61 -18.10 -6.82 -19.54
N PHE A 62 -18.53 -5.56 -19.50
CA PHE A 62 -18.34 -4.62 -20.60
C PHE A 62 -17.60 -3.34 -20.16
N GLY A 63 -16.79 -2.80 -21.06
CA GLY A 63 -16.06 -1.54 -20.83
C GLY A 63 -14.86 -1.67 -19.87
N VAL A 64 -14.22 -0.53 -19.62
CA VAL A 64 -13.00 -0.46 -18.80
C VAL A 64 -13.26 -0.74 -17.33
N ASN A 65 -14.42 -0.36 -16.80
CA ASN A 65 -14.77 -0.49 -15.37
C ASN A 65 -15.05 -1.93 -14.89
N TRP A 66 -15.10 -2.89 -15.82
CA TRP A 66 -15.15 -4.32 -15.54
C TRP A 66 -13.87 -5.04 -15.95
N ARG A 67 -12.85 -4.37 -16.46
CA ARG A 67 -11.67 -5.02 -17.06
C ARG A 67 -10.67 -5.58 -16.04
N CYS A 68 -10.46 -4.83 -14.96
CA CYS A 68 -9.54 -5.13 -13.86
C CYS A 68 -10.39 -5.59 -12.68
N THR A 69 -10.16 -6.80 -12.17
CA THR A 69 -11.04 -7.43 -11.18
C THR A 69 -10.86 -6.79 -9.81
N MET A 70 -9.64 -6.35 -9.50
CA MET A 70 -9.29 -5.52 -8.35
C MET A 70 -10.24 -4.33 -8.21
N ASP A 71 -10.44 -3.55 -9.28
CA ASP A 71 -11.32 -2.38 -9.26
C ASP A 71 -12.80 -2.76 -9.08
N VAL A 72 -13.21 -3.92 -9.61
CA VAL A 72 -14.55 -4.49 -9.38
C VAL A 72 -14.75 -4.87 -7.90
N GLY A 73 -13.72 -5.47 -7.28
CA GLY A 73 -13.71 -5.86 -5.87
C GLY A 73 -13.75 -4.67 -4.92
N ILE A 74 -12.90 -3.66 -5.16
CA ILE A 74 -12.89 -2.43 -4.36
C ILE A 74 -14.22 -1.68 -4.50
N ARG A 75 -14.78 -1.58 -5.71
CA ARG A 75 -16.06 -0.92 -5.96
C ARG A 75 -17.20 -1.55 -5.16
N VAL A 76 -17.38 -2.88 -5.25
CA VAL A 76 -18.48 -3.54 -4.55
C VAL A 76 -18.35 -3.41 -3.03
N ALA A 77 -17.11 -3.45 -2.49
CA ALA A 77 -16.90 -3.20 -1.07
C ALA A 77 -17.32 -1.77 -0.66
N ASN A 78 -16.96 -0.75 -1.42
CA ASN A 78 -17.34 0.63 -1.13
C ASN A 78 -18.85 0.87 -1.26
N TRP A 79 -19.52 0.23 -2.23
CA TRP A 79 -20.99 0.25 -2.34
C TRP A 79 -21.67 -0.30 -1.10
N LEU A 80 -21.19 -1.45 -0.63
CA LEU A 80 -21.80 -2.16 0.49
C LEU A 80 -21.56 -1.45 1.82
N VAL A 81 -20.34 -0.96 2.06
CA VAL A 81 -20.05 -0.14 3.24
C VAL A 81 -20.89 1.13 3.25
N ALA A 82 -21.00 1.83 2.12
CA ALA A 82 -21.84 3.01 2.02
C ALA A 82 -23.32 2.69 2.29
N TYR A 83 -23.86 1.64 1.66
CA TYR A 83 -25.22 1.17 1.89
C TYR A 83 -25.50 0.90 3.37
N ASP A 84 -24.64 0.12 4.03
CA ASP A 84 -24.81 -0.23 5.44
C ASP A 84 -24.71 1.01 6.34
N LEU A 85 -23.83 1.97 6.04
CA LEU A 85 -23.75 3.24 6.75
C LEU A 85 -25.02 4.06 6.57
N PHE A 86 -25.54 4.23 5.35
CA PHE A 86 -26.82 4.92 5.11
C PHE A 86 -27.95 4.28 5.92
N ARG A 87 -28.08 2.94 5.86
CA ARG A 87 -29.10 2.20 6.63
C ARG A 87 -28.92 2.41 8.14
N ALA A 88 -27.70 2.32 8.65
CA ALA A 88 -27.40 2.53 10.07
C ALA A 88 -27.72 3.97 10.52
N PHE A 89 -27.63 4.95 9.62
CA PHE A 89 -27.98 6.34 9.88
C PHE A 89 -29.46 6.68 9.65
N GLY A 90 -30.27 5.69 9.26
CA GLY A 90 -31.73 5.82 9.16
C GLY A 90 -32.25 6.08 7.75
N ALA A 91 -31.42 5.98 6.70
CA ALA A 91 -31.93 6.01 5.34
C ALA A 91 -32.75 4.76 5.03
N VAL A 92 -33.84 4.96 4.28
CA VAL A 92 -34.71 3.90 3.79
C VAL A 92 -34.65 3.90 2.27
N PHE A 93 -34.39 2.73 1.70
CA PHE A 93 -34.45 2.52 0.27
C PHE A 93 -35.65 1.64 -0.06
N ASP A 94 -36.27 1.86 -1.22
CA ASP A 94 -37.41 1.06 -1.65
C ASP A 94 -36.98 -0.28 -2.25
N GLU A 95 -37.91 -1.22 -2.29
CA GLU A 95 -37.68 -2.59 -2.78
C GLU A 95 -37.19 -2.62 -4.24
N SER A 96 -37.60 -1.65 -5.07
CA SER A 96 -37.23 -1.61 -6.48
C SER A 96 -35.73 -1.33 -6.64
N PHE A 97 -35.21 -0.37 -5.87
CA PHE A 97 -33.79 -0.09 -5.81
C PHE A 97 -33.02 -1.25 -5.17
N GLU A 98 -33.46 -1.74 -4.02
CA GLU A 98 -32.76 -2.82 -3.29
C GLU A 98 -32.65 -4.09 -4.14
N ARG A 99 -33.65 -4.40 -4.97
CA ARG A 99 -33.60 -5.52 -5.92
C ARG A 99 -32.55 -5.33 -7.01
N VAL A 100 -32.48 -4.14 -7.62
CA VAL A 100 -31.47 -3.81 -8.66
C VAL A 100 -30.08 -3.82 -8.06
N PHE A 101 -29.92 -3.24 -6.87
CA PHE A 101 -28.67 -3.22 -6.12
C PHE A 101 -28.16 -4.63 -5.81
N ALA A 102 -28.99 -5.47 -5.18
CA ALA A 102 -28.64 -6.85 -4.87
C ALA A 102 -28.31 -7.68 -6.12
N SER A 103 -29.03 -7.47 -7.23
CA SER A 103 -28.73 -8.14 -8.51
C SER A 103 -27.35 -7.75 -9.03
N SER A 104 -26.99 -6.46 -8.95
CA SER A 104 -25.66 -5.99 -9.36
C SER A 104 -24.56 -6.53 -8.44
N VAL A 105 -24.78 -6.57 -7.12
CA VAL A 105 -23.81 -7.17 -6.16
C VAL A 105 -23.57 -8.64 -6.48
N TYR A 106 -24.60 -9.40 -6.84
CA TYR A 106 -24.47 -10.77 -7.32
C TYR A 106 -23.67 -10.87 -8.62
N ASP A 107 -23.91 -9.99 -9.59
CA ASP A 107 -23.13 -9.92 -10.83
C ASP A 107 -21.65 -9.58 -10.56
N HIS A 108 -21.36 -8.69 -9.61
CA HIS A 108 -19.99 -8.42 -9.13
C HIS A 108 -19.34 -9.70 -8.58
N GLY A 109 -20.00 -10.38 -7.64
CA GLY A 109 -19.48 -11.63 -7.05
C GLY A 109 -19.21 -12.71 -8.10
N ARG A 110 -20.14 -12.95 -9.02
CA ARG A 110 -19.95 -13.89 -10.14
C ARG A 110 -18.83 -13.47 -11.08
N TYR A 111 -18.70 -12.18 -11.34
CA TYR A 111 -17.63 -11.66 -12.19
C TYR A 111 -16.28 -11.93 -11.56
N ILE A 112 -16.10 -11.52 -10.30
CA ILE A 112 -14.87 -11.65 -9.54
C ILE A 112 -14.42 -13.11 -9.50
N LEU A 113 -15.29 -14.03 -9.06
CA LEU A 113 -14.93 -15.44 -8.97
C LEU A 113 -14.46 -16.01 -10.33
N ARG A 114 -15.03 -15.56 -11.45
CA ARG A 114 -14.69 -16.06 -12.79
C ARG A 114 -13.47 -15.40 -13.44
N HIS A 115 -12.96 -14.32 -12.85
CA HIS A 115 -11.87 -13.52 -13.42
C HIS A 115 -10.83 -13.17 -12.35
N LEU A 116 -10.61 -14.07 -11.39
CA LEU A 116 -9.58 -13.90 -10.38
C LEU A 116 -8.23 -13.59 -11.05
N GLU A 117 -7.57 -12.55 -10.58
CA GLU A 117 -6.22 -12.12 -10.98
C GLU A 117 -5.16 -13.01 -10.31
N TYR A 118 -5.37 -14.31 -10.40
CA TYR A 118 -4.58 -15.35 -9.77
C TYR A 118 -3.73 -16.09 -10.80
N SER A 119 -2.48 -16.32 -10.44
CA SER A 119 -1.67 -17.41 -10.99
C SER A 119 -0.81 -18.04 -9.89
N PRO A 120 -0.38 -19.30 -10.03
CA PRO A 120 0.59 -19.89 -9.10
C PRO A 120 1.92 -19.12 -9.03
N GLU A 121 2.30 -18.43 -10.12
CA GLU A 121 3.58 -17.75 -10.26
C GLU A 121 3.53 -16.27 -9.81
N LEU A 122 2.40 -15.60 -10.01
CA LEU A 122 2.21 -14.19 -9.67
C LEU A 122 0.84 -13.99 -9.02
N ARG A 123 0.89 -13.54 -7.77
CA ARG A 123 -0.21 -12.98 -6.98
C ARG A 123 0.26 -11.62 -6.46
N SER A 124 -0.68 -10.77 -6.08
CA SER A 124 -0.43 -9.41 -5.58
C SER A 124 -1.70 -8.84 -4.96
N ASN A 125 -1.64 -7.57 -4.53
CA ASN A 125 -2.79 -6.77 -4.12
C ASN A 125 -4.01 -6.86 -5.07
N HIS A 126 -3.81 -7.16 -6.36
CA HIS A 126 -4.90 -7.40 -7.29
C HIS A 126 -5.73 -8.61 -6.86
N TYR A 127 -5.09 -9.77 -6.70
CA TYR A 127 -5.76 -10.99 -6.26
C TYR A 127 -6.35 -10.83 -4.86
N LEU A 128 -5.62 -10.19 -3.94
CA LEU A 128 -6.15 -9.90 -2.60
C LEU A 128 -7.42 -9.03 -2.65
N SER A 129 -7.45 -8.03 -3.54
CA SER A 129 -8.63 -7.18 -3.75
C SER A 129 -9.82 -7.96 -4.30
N ASP A 130 -9.59 -8.93 -5.19
CA ASP A 130 -10.64 -9.84 -5.68
C ASP A 130 -11.24 -10.63 -4.52
N ILE A 131 -10.38 -11.24 -3.70
CA ILE A 131 -10.79 -12.07 -2.56
C ILE A 131 -11.60 -11.27 -1.55
N VAL A 132 -11.17 -10.05 -1.21
CA VAL A 132 -11.87 -9.18 -0.28
C VAL A 132 -13.16 -8.62 -0.90
N GLY A 133 -13.17 -8.27 -2.19
CA GLY A 133 -14.41 -7.87 -2.87
C GLY A 133 -15.46 -8.98 -2.88
N LEU A 134 -15.04 -10.21 -3.17
CA LEU A 134 -15.90 -11.40 -3.12
C LEU A 134 -16.39 -11.69 -1.69
N LEU A 135 -15.54 -11.47 -0.68
CA LEU A 135 -15.92 -11.59 0.74
C LEU A 135 -17.07 -10.65 1.07
N PHE A 136 -16.94 -9.37 0.72
CA PHE A 136 -17.95 -8.35 1.00
C PHE A 136 -19.28 -8.67 0.28
N ALA A 137 -19.23 -9.02 -1.01
CA ALA A 137 -20.41 -9.44 -1.75
C ALA A 137 -21.10 -10.64 -1.10
N SER A 138 -20.31 -11.64 -0.67
CA SER A 138 -20.84 -12.87 -0.06
C SER A 138 -21.38 -12.66 1.35
N LEU A 139 -20.85 -11.70 2.11
CA LEU A 139 -21.39 -11.33 3.43
C LEU A 139 -22.73 -10.62 3.31
N HIS A 140 -22.91 -9.78 2.28
CA HIS A 140 -24.15 -9.04 2.04
C HIS A 140 -25.27 -9.91 1.44
N LEU A 141 -24.94 -10.79 0.49
CA LEU A 141 -25.93 -11.59 -0.22
C LEU A 141 -26.56 -12.69 0.66
N PRO A 142 -27.83 -13.08 0.41
CA PRO A 142 -28.46 -14.19 1.10
C PRO A 142 -27.69 -15.50 0.99
N ALA A 143 -27.84 -16.37 1.99
CA ALA A 143 -27.22 -17.68 2.02
C ALA A 143 -27.79 -18.62 0.95
N THR A 144 -26.93 -19.04 0.03
CA THR A 144 -27.20 -20.08 -0.98
C THR A 144 -25.95 -20.95 -1.10
N ASP A 145 -26.05 -22.13 -1.71
CA ASP A 145 -24.87 -22.99 -1.91
C ASP A 145 -23.75 -22.28 -2.70
N GLU A 146 -24.11 -21.37 -3.62
CA GLU A 146 -23.14 -20.59 -4.39
C GLU A 146 -22.49 -19.48 -3.55
N THR A 147 -23.28 -18.66 -2.85
CA THR A 147 -22.74 -17.54 -2.04
C THR A 147 -22.02 -18.03 -0.78
N ASP A 148 -22.39 -19.20 -0.24
CA ASP A 148 -21.69 -19.86 0.86
C ASP A 148 -20.34 -20.42 0.40
N ALA A 149 -20.26 -20.95 -0.82
CA ALA A 149 -19.00 -21.38 -1.42
C ALA A 149 -18.05 -20.20 -1.66
N TRP A 150 -18.58 -19.06 -2.14
CA TRP A 150 -17.81 -17.82 -2.30
C TRP A 150 -17.26 -17.33 -0.96
N LEU A 151 -18.09 -17.31 0.08
CA LEU A 151 -17.67 -16.91 1.42
C LEU A 151 -16.59 -17.85 1.96
N ALA A 152 -16.78 -19.17 1.87
CA ALA A 152 -15.76 -20.15 2.30
C ALA A 152 -14.43 -19.96 1.55
N PHE A 153 -14.50 -19.73 0.25
CA PHE A 153 -13.35 -19.49 -0.61
C PHE A 153 -12.62 -18.21 -0.22
N SER A 154 -13.34 -17.11 -0.05
CA SER A 154 -12.74 -15.85 0.38
C SER A 154 -12.04 -15.96 1.73
N LEU A 155 -12.64 -16.64 2.71
CA LEU A 155 -12.01 -16.86 4.02
C LEU A 155 -10.75 -17.72 3.92
N GLN A 156 -10.77 -18.76 3.08
CA GLN A 156 -9.62 -19.61 2.82
C GLN A 156 -8.47 -18.80 2.20
N GLU A 157 -8.77 -18.03 1.17
CA GLU A 157 -7.75 -17.30 0.42
C GLU A 157 -7.24 -16.09 1.18
N LEU A 158 -8.04 -15.46 2.05
CA LEU A 158 -7.52 -14.42 2.95
C LEU A 158 -6.40 -14.97 3.86
N VAL A 159 -6.54 -16.20 4.35
CA VAL A 159 -5.47 -16.88 5.11
C VAL A 159 -4.29 -17.26 4.21
N SER A 160 -4.54 -17.67 2.96
CA SER A 160 -3.50 -17.97 1.98
C SER A 160 -2.65 -16.73 1.68
N GLU A 161 -3.30 -15.61 1.35
CA GLU A 161 -2.62 -14.39 0.93
C GLU A 161 -1.95 -13.67 2.10
N MET A 162 -2.47 -13.76 3.34
CA MET A 162 -1.71 -13.31 4.52
C MET A 162 -0.42 -14.11 4.68
N ARG A 163 -0.42 -15.39 4.31
CA ARG A 163 0.81 -16.20 4.34
C ARG A 163 1.78 -15.79 3.24
N HIS A 164 1.26 -15.50 2.06
CA HIS A 164 2.02 -15.28 0.84
C HIS A 164 2.56 -13.87 0.69
N GLU A 165 1.70 -12.86 0.87
CA GLU A 165 2.01 -11.46 0.56
C GLU A 165 2.65 -10.72 1.73
N PHE A 166 2.59 -11.28 2.94
CA PHE A 166 3.16 -10.68 4.14
C PHE A 166 4.24 -11.56 4.74
N HIS A 167 5.39 -10.98 4.98
CA HIS A 167 6.51 -11.60 5.66
C HIS A 167 6.21 -11.88 7.13
N ALA A 168 7.05 -12.70 7.76
CA ALA A 168 6.92 -13.00 9.19
C ALA A 168 7.13 -11.76 10.10
N ASP A 169 7.81 -10.73 9.59
CA ASP A 169 8.01 -9.42 10.23
C ASP A 169 6.84 -8.44 9.99
N GLY A 170 5.84 -8.84 9.18
CA GLY A 170 4.65 -8.03 8.86
C GLY A 170 4.81 -7.13 7.64
N SER A 171 6.01 -6.98 7.08
CA SER A 171 6.22 -6.19 5.86
C SER A 171 5.61 -6.88 4.64
N ASN A 172 5.12 -6.10 3.67
CA ASN A 172 4.48 -6.63 2.47
C ASN A 172 5.52 -6.90 1.37
N PHE A 173 5.34 -8.00 0.65
CA PHE A 173 6.26 -8.49 -0.38
C PHE A 173 6.29 -7.67 -1.67
N GLU A 174 5.39 -6.70 -1.89
CA GLU A 174 5.39 -5.92 -3.14
C GLU A 174 6.50 -4.88 -3.20
N GLY A 175 7.19 -4.65 -2.08
CA GLY A 175 8.35 -3.76 -2.05
C GLY A 175 7.97 -2.28 -2.19
N SER A 176 6.74 -1.90 -1.83
CA SER A 176 6.29 -0.50 -1.78
C SER A 176 5.54 -0.17 -0.49
N THR A 177 5.74 1.05 0.02
CA THR A 177 5.05 1.55 1.21
C THR A 177 3.57 1.83 0.96
N SER A 178 3.20 2.34 -0.22
CA SER A 178 1.79 2.56 -0.60
C SER A 178 1.04 1.26 -0.87
N TYR A 179 1.70 0.24 -1.44
CA TYR A 179 1.10 -1.09 -1.62
C TYR A 179 1.03 -1.88 -0.32
N HIS A 180 2.00 -1.71 0.58
CA HIS A 180 1.87 -2.18 1.96
C HIS A 180 0.60 -1.63 2.63
N ARG A 181 0.31 -0.32 2.46
CA ARG A 181 -0.91 0.29 3.00
C ARG A 181 -2.15 -0.39 2.43
N LEU A 182 -2.29 -0.44 1.10
CA LEU A 182 -3.47 -1.02 0.45
C LEU A 182 -3.70 -2.47 0.88
N SER A 183 -2.68 -3.31 0.80
CA SER A 183 -2.81 -4.73 1.18
C SER A 183 -3.11 -4.90 2.67
N THR A 184 -2.56 -4.03 3.53
CA THR A 184 -2.87 -4.05 4.97
C THR A 184 -4.30 -3.64 5.24
N GLU A 185 -4.85 -2.64 4.54
CA GLU A 185 -6.27 -2.27 4.62
C GLU A 185 -7.18 -3.41 4.17
N LEU A 186 -6.86 -4.06 3.05
CA LEU A 186 -7.60 -5.22 2.55
C LEU A 186 -7.64 -6.35 3.59
N MET A 187 -6.50 -6.67 4.20
CA MET A 187 -6.42 -7.67 5.27
C MET A 187 -7.18 -7.24 6.53
N LEU A 188 -7.02 -5.99 6.95
CA LEU A 188 -7.64 -5.43 8.14
C LEU A 188 -9.15 -5.47 8.04
N TYR A 189 -9.70 -4.79 7.02
CA TYR A 189 -11.15 -4.69 6.84
C TYR A 189 -11.75 -6.04 6.45
N GLY A 190 -11.09 -6.82 5.58
CA GLY A 190 -11.51 -8.18 5.26
C GLY A 190 -11.63 -9.05 6.52
N ALA A 191 -10.61 -9.05 7.37
CA ALA A 191 -10.62 -9.88 8.58
C ALA A 191 -11.67 -9.41 9.61
N LEU A 192 -11.76 -8.10 9.83
CA LEU A 192 -12.69 -7.50 10.79
C LEU A 192 -14.16 -7.71 10.40
N PHE A 193 -14.52 -7.51 9.13
CA PHE A 193 -15.89 -7.76 8.67
C PHE A 193 -16.22 -9.25 8.68
N ALA A 194 -15.25 -10.11 8.34
CA ALA A 194 -15.45 -11.56 8.41
C ALA A 194 -15.74 -12.05 9.83
N VAL A 195 -15.00 -11.60 10.86
CA VAL A 195 -15.29 -12.03 12.24
C VAL A 195 -16.60 -11.48 12.79
N GLN A 196 -17.11 -10.37 12.24
CA GLN A 196 -18.40 -9.81 12.64
C GLN A 196 -19.60 -10.43 11.92
N MET A 197 -19.38 -11.44 11.07
CA MET A 197 -20.49 -12.11 10.39
C MET A 197 -21.49 -12.73 11.40
N PRO A 198 -22.81 -12.62 11.17
CA PRO A 198 -23.83 -13.19 12.05
C PRO A 198 -23.73 -14.71 12.22
N GLU A 199 -24.15 -15.24 13.36
CA GLU A 199 -24.08 -16.68 13.67
C GLU A 199 -24.81 -17.55 12.62
N GLU A 200 -25.95 -17.09 12.13
CA GLU A 200 -26.71 -17.78 11.08
C GLU A 200 -25.93 -17.86 9.75
N ARG A 201 -25.17 -16.81 9.40
CA ARG A 201 -24.27 -16.81 8.23
C ARG A 201 -23.16 -17.85 8.42
N ARG A 202 -22.57 -17.94 9.62
CA ARG A 202 -21.53 -18.94 9.95
C ARG A 202 -22.03 -20.38 9.79
N LYS A 203 -23.28 -20.66 10.18
CA LYS A 203 -23.89 -22.00 10.06
C LYS A 203 -24.07 -22.42 8.61
N GLY A 204 -24.50 -21.52 7.72
CA GLY A 204 -24.69 -21.81 6.29
C GLY A 204 -23.42 -22.31 5.60
N VAL A 205 -22.30 -21.60 5.82
CA VAL A 205 -20.99 -21.92 5.22
C VAL A 205 -20.52 -23.34 5.56
N ARG A 206 -20.78 -23.84 6.77
CA ARG A 206 -20.34 -25.18 7.21
C ARG A 206 -21.03 -26.33 6.47
N GLY A 207 -22.18 -26.10 5.83
CA GLY A 207 -23.03 -27.17 5.31
C GLY A 207 -22.99 -27.38 3.79
N ARG A 208 -22.43 -26.45 3.00
CA ARG A 208 -22.83 -26.31 1.58
C ARG A 208 -21.70 -26.04 0.58
N GLY A 209 -20.44 -25.90 1.02
CA GLY A 209 -19.43 -25.16 0.27
C GLY A 209 -18.82 -25.76 -1.01
N SER A 210 -18.96 -27.05 -1.36
CA SER A 210 -18.02 -27.64 -2.35
C SER A 210 -18.53 -27.82 -3.79
N LEU A 211 -19.84 -27.80 -4.06
CA LEU A 211 -20.36 -28.34 -5.33
C LEU A 211 -20.32 -27.36 -6.52
N THR A 212 -20.21 -26.05 -6.26
CA THR A 212 -20.34 -24.99 -7.27
C THR A 212 -19.03 -24.28 -7.61
N HIS A 213 -17.96 -24.52 -6.85
CA HIS A 213 -16.65 -23.90 -7.06
C HIS A 213 -15.84 -24.63 -8.12
N THR A 214 -15.63 -24.00 -9.28
CA THR A 214 -14.92 -24.60 -10.42
C THR A 214 -13.71 -23.79 -10.90
N VAL A 215 -13.26 -22.82 -10.11
CA VAL A 215 -12.17 -21.91 -10.47
C VAL A 215 -10.90 -22.25 -9.69
N SER A 216 -9.75 -21.77 -10.18
CA SER A 216 -8.47 -21.92 -9.50
C SER A 216 -8.17 -20.66 -8.67
N PRO A 217 -7.60 -20.80 -7.46
CA PRO A 217 -7.30 -22.05 -6.76
C PRO A 217 -8.56 -22.79 -6.29
N PRO A 218 -8.50 -24.11 -6.04
CA PRO A 218 -9.67 -24.86 -5.60
C PRO A 218 -10.04 -24.51 -4.16
N LEU A 219 -11.34 -24.52 -3.88
CA LEU A 219 -11.85 -24.54 -2.51
C LEU A 219 -11.47 -25.86 -1.85
N LYS A 220 -10.76 -25.80 -0.72
CA LYS A 220 -10.32 -26.98 0.02
C LYS A 220 -11.52 -27.61 0.74
N PRO A 221 -11.48 -28.93 0.99
CA PRO A 221 -12.41 -29.58 1.91
C PRO A 221 -12.40 -28.86 3.27
N VAL A 222 -13.56 -28.82 3.94
CA VAL A 222 -13.73 -28.11 5.23
C VAL A 222 -12.65 -28.47 6.26
N ALA A 223 -12.26 -29.75 6.35
CA ALA A 223 -11.23 -30.21 7.28
C ALA A 223 -9.80 -29.70 6.97
N ALA A 224 -9.56 -29.20 5.76
CA ALA A 224 -8.28 -28.63 5.32
C ALA A 224 -8.28 -27.10 5.26
N GLN A 225 -9.40 -26.46 5.60
CA GLN A 225 -9.48 -25.01 5.74
C GLN A 225 -8.86 -24.58 7.06
N ALA A 226 -8.08 -23.50 7.03
CA ALA A 226 -7.32 -23.03 8.18
C ALA A 226 -8.12 -22.09 9.10
N PHE A 227 -9.33 -21.69 8.73
CA PHE A 227 -10.23 -20.89 9.57
C PHE A 227 -11.22 -21.79 10.33
N ASP A 228 -11.70 -21.31 11.48
CA ASP A 228 -12.64 -22.01 12.35
C ASP A 228 -13.85 -21.12 12.66
N LEU A 229 -14.96 -21.38 11.99
CA LEU A 229 -16.20 -20.64 12.17
C LEU A 229 -16.85 -20.84 13.55
N ALA A 230 -16.36 -21.76 14.38
CA ALA A 230 -16.84 -21.96 15.75
C ALA A 230 -16.21 -21.00 16.75
N LYS A 231 -15.08 -20.39 16.40
CA LYS A 231 -14.41 -19.38 17.21
C LYS A 231 -14.91 -17.99 16.85
N LYS A 232 -14.77 -17.04 17.78
CA LYS A 232 -15.07 -15.65 17.49
C LYS A 232 -14.02 -15.08 16.52
N GLU A 233 -12.75 -15.26 16.86
CA GLU A 233 -11.59 -15.02 16.01
C GLU A 233 -11.43 -16.22 15.06
N ILE A 234 -12.12 -16.16 13.92
CA ILE A 234 -12.19 -17.30 12.99
C ILE A 234 -10.84 -17.64 12.34
N PHE A 235 -9.90 -16.69 12.27
CA PHE A 235 -8.59 -16.90 11.68
C PHE A 235 -7.56 -17.42 12.69
N PRO A 236 -6.53 -18.16 12.28
CA PRO A 236 -5.46 -18.63 13.15
C PRO A 236 -4.76 -17.49 13.91
N THR A 237 -4.21 -17.78 15.10
CA THR A 237 -3.46 -16.80 15.90
C THR A 237 -2.34 -16.12 15.10
N TRP A 238 -1.58 -16.89 14.31
CA TRP A 238 -0.47 -16.36 13.49
C TRP A 238 -0.94 -15.35 12.42
N PHE A 239 -2.20 -15.45 11.96
CA PHE A 239 -2.78 -14.49 11.02
C PHE A 239 -2.90 -13.11 11.69
N TRP A 240 -3.47 -13.09 12.90
CA TRP A 240 -3.62 -11.86 13.68
C TRP A 240 -2.28 -11.29 14.12
N GLU A 241 -1.34 -12.12 14.57
CA GLU A 241 0.02 -11.66 14.88
C GLU A 241 0.69 -10.99 13.69
N ARG A 242 0.53 -11.54 12.48
CA ARG A 242 1.12 -10.98 11.26
C ARG A 242 0.42 -9.70 10.82
N LEU A 243 -0.91 -9.63 10.91
CA LEU A 243 -1.66 -8.39 10.68
C LEU A 243 -1.24 -7.29 11.67
N GLY A 244 -1.09 -7.64 12.94
CA GLY A 244 -0.59 -6.71 13.95
C GLY A 244 0.83 -6.20 13.64
N LYS A 245 1.72 -7.08 13.20
CA LYS A 245 3.06 -6.68 12.74
C LYS A 245 3.01 -5.79 11.50
N ALA A 246 2.09 -6.03 10.56
CA ALA A 246 1.90 -5.17 9.39
C ALA A 246 1.48 -3.75 9.79
N LEU A 247 0.51 -3.62 10.68
CA LEU A 247 0.11 -2.32 11.22
C LEU A 247 1.27 -1.62 11.94
N ARG A 248 2.04 -2.36 12.75
CA ARG A 248 3.20 -1.80 13.44
C ARG A 248 4.37 -1.45 12.51
N PHE A 249 4.53 -2.14 11.39
CA PHE A 249 5.48 -1.72 10.35
C PHE A 249 5.17 -0.29 9.91
N THR A 250 3.90 -0.01 9.62
CA THR A 250 3.47 1.36 9.30
C THR A 250 3.73 2.33 10.46
N GLN A 251 3.40 1.98 11.71
CA GLN A 251 3.70 2.85 12.88
C GLN A 251 5.17 3.25 12.97
N ASN A 252 6.09 2.29 12.78
CA ASN A 252 7.53 2.56 12.85
C ASN A 252 8.03 3.40 11.67
N LEU A 253 7.32 3.33 10.54
CA LEU A 253 7.62 4.02 9.29
C LEU A 253 7.09 5.48 9.28
N LEU A 254 6.14 5.84 10.13
CA LEU A 254 5.60 7.20 10.12
C LEU A 254 6.63 8.24 10.56
N HIS A 255 6.71 9.32 9.79
CA HIS A 255 7.24 10.60 10.24
C HIS A 255 6.32 11.21 11.31
N ASP A 256 6.81 12.22 12.04
CA ASP A 256 6.05 12.90 13.09
C ASP A 256 4.80 13.63 12.55
N ASP A 257 4.76 13.94 11.24
CA ASP A 257 3.64 14.57 10.55
C ASP A 257 2.62 13.56 9.96
N GLY A 258 2.80 12.27 10.25
CA GLY A 258 1.92 11.21 9.80
C GLY A 258 2.17 10.72 8.37
N THR A 259 3.17 11.27 7.67
CA THR A 259 3.55 10.79 6.34
C THR A 259 4.51 9.60 6.40
N VAL A 260 4.63 8.86 5.31
CA VAL A 260 5.65 7.81 5.15
C VAL A 260 6.72 8.22 4.11
N PRO A 261 7.96 7.72 4.25
CA PRO A 261 8.92 7.76 3.17
C PRO A 261 8.40 6.99 1.95
N GLN A 262 8.73 7.50 0.77
CA GLN A 262 8.42 6.84 -0.49
C GLN A 262 9.46 5.75 -0.74
N ILE A 263 8.99 4.51 -0.89
CA ILE A 263 9.81 3.37 -1.31
C ILE A 263 8.98 2.63 -2.34
N GLY A 264 9.57 2.34 -3.50
CA GLY A 264 8.86 1.79 -4.64
C GLY A 264 7.73 2.70 -5.13
N ASP A 265 6.71 2.09 -5.70
CA ASP A 265 5.61 2.86 -6.28
C ASP A 265 4.76 3.59 -5.21
N ASN A 266 4.66 4.91 -5.29
CA ASN A 266 3.72 5.72 -4.51
C ASN A 266 2.41 5.94 -5.28
N ASP A 267 1.44 5.07 -5.03
CA ASP A 267 0.07 5.16 -5.55
C ASP A 267 -0.94 5.73 -4.54
N SER A 268 -2.02 6.32 -5.03
CA SER A 268 -3.20 6.76 -4.27
C SER A 268 -4.15 5.62 -3.88
N GLY A 269 -3.79 4.37 -4.17
CA GLY A 269 -4.55 3.17 -3.82
C GLY A 269 -4.90 3.10 -2.34
N ARG A 270 -6.20 3.01 -2.06
CA ARG A 270 -6.84 2.78 -0.76
C ARG A 270 -7.91 1.72 -0.96
N PHE A 271 -8.26 0.95 0.06
CA PHE A 271 -9.44 0.08 0.02
C PHE A 271 -10.70 0.87 0.37
N LEU A 272 -10.74 1.45 1.57
CA LEU A 272 -11.81 2.33 2.06
C LEU A 272 -11.22 3.69 2.47
N LYS A 273 -11.89 4.78 2.10
CA LYS A 273 -11.52 6.16 2.50
C LYS A 273 -12.54 6.73 3.48
N LEU A 274 -12.49 6.29 4.74
CA LEU A 274 -13.46 6.69 5.78
C LEU A 274 -13.10 8.01 6.46
N ASN A 275 -11.80 8.33 6.53
CA ASN A 275 -11.32 9.61 7.01
C ASN A 275 -10.10 10.11 6.21
N PRO A 276 -10.28 10.47 4.92
CA PRO A 276 -9.17 10.95 4.10
C PRO A 276 -8.62 12.28 4.61
N VAL A 277 -7.29 12.43 4.58
CA VAL A 277 -6.58 13.67 4.94
C VAL A 277 -6.33 14.46 3.66
N PHE A 278 -6.76 15.72 3.62
CA PHE A 278 -6.61 16.59 2.46
C PHE A 278 -6.42 18.05 2.86
N VAL A 279 -5.86 18.84 1.94
CA VAL A 279 -5.81 20.30 2.02
C VAL A 279 -6.74 20.87 0.97
N LEU A 280 -7.52 21.88 1.34
CA LEU A 280 -8.32 22.63 0.38
C LEU A 280 -7.46 23.70 -0.29
N LEU A 281 -7.33 23.63 -1.61
CA LEU A 281 -6.56 24.57 -2.41
C LEU A 281 -7.47 25.33 -3.37
N THR A 282 -7.21 26.61 -3.59
CA THR A 282 -7.71 27.29 -4.79
C THR A 282 -6.94 26.79 -6.03
N GLU A 283 -7.49 27.04 -7.23
CA GLU A 283 -6.77 26.75 -8.47
C GLU A 283 -5.37 27.40 -8.52
N GLU A 284 -5.27 28.66 -8.09
CA GLU A 284 -3.99 29.39 -8.02
C GLU A 284 -3.00 28.73 -7.06
N GLN A 285 -3.47 28.31 -5.87
CA GLN A 285 -2.63 27.60 -4.91
C GLN A 285 -2.18 26.24 -5.45
N ALA A 286 -3.05 25.52 -6.16
CA ALA A 286 -2.69 24.25 -6.79
C ALA A 286 -1.64 24.46 -7.91
N ALA A 287 -1.82 25.48 -8.76
CA ALA A 287 -0.86 25.81 -9.83
C ALA A 287 0.49 26.31 -9.30
N ALA A 288 0.49 27.03 -8.18
CA ALA A 288 1.70 27.43 -7.48
C ALA A 288 2.41 26.24 -6.82
N ARG A 289 1.65 25.25 -6.32
CA ARG A 289 2.21 24.06 -5.67
C ARG A 289 2.76 23.03 -6.67
N TYR A 290 2.09 22.86 -7.80
CA TYR A 290 2.40 21.79 -8.76
C TYR A 290 2.90 22.34 -10.09
N SER A 291 4.18 22.09 -10.40
CA SER A 291 4.86 22.62 -11.58
C SER A 291 4.21 22.17 -12.89
N ASN A 292 3.64 20.96 -12.91
CA ASN A 292 2.97 20.39 -14.08
C ASN A 292 1.55 20.93 -14.32
N LEU A 293 1.04 21.82 -13.45
CA LEU A 293 -0.22 22.56 -13.67
C LEU A 293 -0.01 23.96 -14.28
N THR A 294 1.22 24.47 -14.34
CA THR A 294 1.53 25.82 -14.84
C THR A 294 1.07 26.10 -16.27
N LYS A 295 0.81 25.04 -17.07
CA LYS A 295 0.36 25.13 -18.47
C LYS A 295 -1.16 24.99 -18.63
N CYS A 296 -1.89 24.66 -17.57
CA CYS A 296 -3.35 24.56 -17.61
C CYS A 296 -3.94 25.98 -17.52
N ALA A 297 -4.83 26.32 -18.47
CA ALA A 297 -5.55 27.59 -18.40
C ALA A 297 -6.50 27.56 -17.19
N ALA A 298 -6.51 28.65 -16.40
CA ALA A 298 -7.36 28.75 -15.22
C ALA A 298 -8.84 28.56 -15.60
N MET A 299 -9.46 27.48 -15.11
CA MET A 299 -10.86 27.15 -15.35
C MET A 299 -11.64 27.39 -14.05
N ALA A 300 -11.97 28.67 -13.80
CA ALA A 300 -12.83 29.17 -12.73
C ALA A 300 -12.28 29.12 -11.30
N GLN A 301 -12.91 29.87 -10.38
CA GLN A 301 -12.59 29.89 -8.94
C GLN A 301 -13.02 28.59 -8.23
N ALA A 302 -12.56 27.44 -8.72
CA ALA A 302 -12.83 26.14 -8.10
C ALA A 302 -11.91 25.91 -6.88
N SER A 303 -12.41 25.16 -5.91
CA SER A 303 -11.60 24.62 -4.80
C SER A 303 -11.33 23.14 -5.05
N TYR A 304 -10.10 22.71 -4.78
CA TYR A 304 -9.62 21.36 -4.97
C TYR A 304 -9.28 20.73 -3.63
N TYR A 305 -9.75 19.50 -3.43
CA TYR A 305 -9.35 18.67 -2.31
C TYR A 305 -8.06 17.93 -2.69
N ASP A 306 -6.93 18.45 -2.22
CA ASP A 306 -5.63 17.84 -2.43
C ASP A 306 -5.34 16.81 -1.33
N GLU A 307 -5.65 15.55 -1.62
CA GLU A 307 -5.42 14.43 -0.71
C GLU A 307 -3.92 14.24 -0.42
N ASN A 308 -3.58 14.15 0.87
CA ASN A 308 -2.26 13.76 1.32
C ASN A 308 -2.13 12.24 1.29
N ILE A 309 -1.81 11.70 0.12
CA ILE A 309 -1.75 10.24 -0.07
C ILE A 309 -0.57 9.59 0.66
N LEU A 310 0.40 10.36 1.14
CA LEU A 310 1.51 9.85 1.96
C LEU A 310 1.11 9.72 3.44
N ASN A 311 -0.02 10.28 3.84
CA ASN A 311 -0.53 10.11 5.21
C ASN A 311 -1.04 8.68 5.40
N HIS A 312 -0.42 7.95 6.33
CA HIS A 312 -0.76 6.57 6.67
C HIS A 312 -1.16 6.43 8.15
N GLU A 313 -1.49 7.54 8.83
CA GLU A 313 -1.79 7.55 10.27
C GLU A 313 -2.96 6.63 10.64
N HIS A 314 -3.95 6.48 9.76
CA HIS A 314 -5.10 5.61 9.99
C HIS A 314 -4.71 4.14 10.24
N LEU A 315 -3.59 3.65 9.70
CA LEU A 315 -3.09 2.31 10.03
C LEU A 315 -2.39 2.26 11.39
N SER A 316 -1.75 3.36 11.81
CA SER A 316 -1.25 3.48 13.19
C SER A 316 -2.38 3.48 14.19
N GLU A 317 -3.41 4.29 13.93
CA GLU A 317 -4.62 4.34 14.74
C GLU A 317 -5.31 2.97 14.78
N ALA A 318 -5.37 2.24 13.66
CA ALA A 318 -5.88 0.88 13.62
C ALA A 318 -5.06 -0.09 14.50
N CYS A 319 -3.73 0.06 14.52
CA CYS A 319 -2.86 -0.71 15.42
C CYS A 319 -3.23 -0.43 16.88
N ASP A 320 -3.39 0.85 17.25
CA ASP A 320 -3.71 1.26 18.61
C ASP A 320 -5.11 0.80 19.03
N VAL A 321 -6.10 0.83 18.13
CA VAL A 321 -7.46 0.30 18.38
C VAL A 321 -7.44 -1.21 18.65
N LEU A 322 -6.62 -1.98 17.91
CA LEU A 322 -6.63 -3.44 17.97
C LEU A 322 -5.68 -4.01 19.03
N TYR A 323 -4.57 -3.34 19.31
CA TYR A 323 -3.47 -3.87 20.12
C TYR A 323 -2.97 -2.89 21.22
N GLY A 324 -3.47 -1.65 21.27
CA GLY A 324 -3.10 -0.63 22.26
C GLY A 324 -4.07 -0.52 23.44
N ASN A 325 -3.58 -0.09 24.60
CA ASN A 325 -4.37 0.07 25.84
C ASN A 325 -4.71 1.53 26.21
N GLN A 326 -4.18 2.53 25.49
CA GLN A 326 -4.47 3.95 25.73
C GLN A 326 -4.69 4.67 24.40
N MET A 327 -5.85 5.27 24.24
CA MET A 327 -6.21 6.06 23.05
C MET A 327 -6.38 7.53 23.42
N ALA A 328 -6.16 8.41 22.45
CA ALA A 328 -6.48 9.82 22.54
C ALA A 328 -7.96 10.05 22.90
N SER A 329 -8.27 11.17 23.54
CA SER A 329 -9.63 11.49 24.03
C SER A 329 -10.66 11.77 22.94
N ALA A 330 -10.22 12.00 21.70
CA ALA A 330 -11.07 12.22 20.53
C ALA A 330 -10.72 11.19 19.46
N CYS A 331 -11.74 10.54 18.89
CA CYS A 331 -11.58 9.55 17.82
C CYS A 331 -12.19 10.08 16.53
N ASN A 332 -11.50 9.85 15.42
CA ASN A 332 -12.03 10.12 14.10
C ASN A 332 -13.05 9.04 13.67
N PHE A 333 -13.70 9.24 12.53
CA PHE A 333 -14.76 8.34 12.07
C PHE A 333 -14.27 6.92 11.74
N GLU A 334 -13.05 6.80 11.17
CA GLU A 334 -12.45 5.52 10.82
C GLU A 334 -12.11 4.72 12.08
N GLU A 335 -11.52 5.36 13.11
CA GLU A 335 -11.30 4.76 14.43
C GLU A 335 -12.61 4.26 15.07
N MET A 336 -13.71 5.00 14.95
CA MET A 336 -15.01 4.59 15.50
C MET A 336 -15.53 3.33 14.82
N VAL A 337 -15.40 3.23 13.50
CA VAL A 337 -15.77 2.03 12.73
C VAL A 337 -14.89 0.85 13.16
N LEU A 338 -13.56 1.05 13.22
CA LEU A 338 -12.63 0.02 13.66
C LEU A 338 -12.93 -0.48 15.08
N LYS A 339 -13.24 0.41 16.03
CA LYS A 339 -13.66 0.05 17.40
C LYS A 339 -14.94 -0.77 17.42
N ALA A 340 -15.92 -0.41 16.59
CA ALA A 340 -17.15 -1.17 16.47
C ALA A 340 -16.86 -2.58 15.94
N CYS A 341 -16.02 -2.69 14.89
CA CYS A 341 -15.62 -3.96 14.29
C CYS A 341 -14.67 -4.79 15.15
N ALA A 342 -13.91 -4.18 16.05
CA ALA A 342 -13.01 -4.88 16.98
C ALA A 342 -13.72 -5.39 18.25
N ARG A 343 -15.00 -5.06 18.43
CA ARG A 343 -15.70 -5.26 19.71
C ARG A 343 -15.71 -6.73 20.17
N GLY A 344 -15.08 -6.93 21.31
CA GLY A 344 -15.01 -8.21 22.01
C GLY A 344 -14.15 -9.25 21.30
N LEU A 345 -13.25 -8.84 20.40
CA LEU A 345 -12.15 -9.69 19.95
C LEU A 345 -11.07 -9.74 21.04
N SER A 346 -10.41 -10.89 21.16
CA SER A 346 -9.24 -11.10 22.01
C SER A 346 -8.03 -11.43 21.14
N LEU A 347 -7.33 -10.39 20.68
CA LEU A 347 -6.20 -10.53 19.76
C LEU A 347 -4.88 -10.82 20.51
N PRO A 348 -3.93 -11.54 19.88
CA PRO A 348 -2.63 -11.83 20.48
C PRO A 348 -1.79 -10.55 20.62
N SER A 349 -0.97 -10.47 21.68
CA SER A 349 0.00 -9.39 21.85
C SER A 349 1.09 -9.46 20.77
N ILE A 350 1.50 -8.31 20.24
CA ILE A 350 2.56 -8.26 19.24
C ILE A 350 3.91 -8.04 19.95
N PRO A 351 4.87 -8.98 19.90
CA PRO A 351 6.17 -8.82 20.58
C PRO A 351 6.92 -7.62 20.01
N PRO A 352 7.69 -6.83 20.79
CA PRO A 352 8.40 -5.65 20.27
C PRO A 352 9.38 -6.03 19.14
N CYS A 353 9.71 -5.06 18.29
CA CYS A 353 10.75 -5.26 17.26
C CYS A 353 12.10 -5.47 17.96
N GLU A 354 12.76 -6.60 17.66
CA GLU A 354 14.10 -6.88 18.20
C GLU A 354 15.06 -5.82 17.68
N GLN A 355 15.76 -5.14 18.59
CA GLN A 355 16.85 -4.25 18.21
C GLN A 355 17.99 -5.10 17.64
N PRO A 356 18.68 -4.64 16.58
CA PRO A 356 19.88 -5.31 16.12
C PRO A 356 20.80 -5.51 17.31
N GLY A 357 21.11 -6.78 17.63
CA GLY A 357 21.98 -7.09 18.75
C GLY A 357 23.27 -6.30 18.57
N GLY A 358 23.73 -5.62 19.63
CA GLY A 358 24.99 -4.90 19.59
C GLY A 358 26.10 -5.89 19.27
N SER A 359 26.49 -5.97 18.01
CA SER A 359 27.71 -6.69 17.66
C SER A 359 28.83 -5.97 18.40
N ALA A 360 29.68 -6.72 19.12
CA ALA A 360 30.91 -6.14 19.67
C ALA A 360 31.88 -5.68 18.56
N GLU A 361 31.54 -6.02 17.31
CA GLU A 361 32.30 -5.73 16.11
C GLU A 361 31.91 -4.36 15.55
N MET A 362 32.92 -3.51 15.34
CA MET A 362 32.75 -2.18 14.76
C MET A 362 32.64 -2.28 13.23
N LEU A 363 31.88 -1.37 12.61
CA LEU A 363 31.76 -1.27 11.15
C LEU A 363 33.13 -1.28 10.46
N GLU A 364 34.10 -0.51 10.98
CA GLU A 364 35.47 -0.45 10.47
C GLU A 364 36.17 -1.81 10.45
N THR A 365 35.93 -2.65 11.45
CA THR A 365 36.49 -4.01 11.50
C THR A 365 35.92 -4.89 10.39
N VAL A 366 34.65 -4.71 10.03
CA VAL A 366 34.03 -5.44 8.91
C VAL A 366 34.56 -4.93 7.57
N LEU A 367 34.67 -3.61 7.40
CA LEU A 367 35.20 -2.99 6.18
C LEU A 367 36.63 -3.44 5.87
N GLN A 368 37.50 -3.54 6.87
CA GLN A 368 38.88 -4.02 6.71
C GLN A 368 39.01 -5.46 6.20
N ARG A 369 37.94 -6.27 6.30
CA ARG A 369 37.92 -7.64 5.79
C ARG A 369 37.42 -7.74 4.35
N LEU A 370 36.85 -6.66 3.82
CA LEU A 370 36.33 -6.65 2.46
C LEU A 370 37.45 -6.33 1.46
N PRO A 371 37.39 -6.88 0.23
CA PRO A 371 38.40 -6.64 -0.80
C PRO A 371 38.22 -5.27 -1.47
N LEU A 372 38.29 -4.19 -0.69
CA LEU A 372 37.99 -2.82 -1.14
C LEU A 372 39.15 -2.14 -1.88
N ASP A 373 40.38 -2.66 -1.78
CA ASP A 373 41.60 -2.07 -2.36
C ASP A 373 41.52 -1.82 -3.88
N THR A 374 40.63 -2.53 -4.57
CA THR A 374 40.44 -2.41 -6.03
C THR A 374 39.26 -1.53 -6.42
N PHE A 375 38.58 -0.92 -5.45
CA PHE A 375 37.41 -0.08 -5.65
C PHE A 375 37.73 1.40 -5.50
N ALA A 376 36.99 2.21 -6.25
CA ALA A 376 36.91 3.63 -5.97
C ALA A 376 35.98 3.82 -4.76
N GLU A 377 36.35 4.74 -3.87
CA GLU A 377 35.51 5.17 -2.76
C GLU A 377 34.87 6.53 -3.07
N GLN A 378 33.60 6.68 -2.71
CA GLN A 378 32.93 7.96 -2.63
C GLN A 378 32.37 8.18 -1.23
N THR A 379 32.68 9.32 -0.64
CA THR A 379 32.21 9.68 0.69
C THR A 379 31.26 10.88 0.62
N TYR A 380 30.14 10.76 1.34
CA TYR A 380 29.15 11.80 1.57
C TYR A 380 28.99 12.02 3.07
N THR A 381 28.96 13.27 3.49
CA THR A 381 28.84 13.64 4.90
C THR A 381 27.72 14.66 5.06
N PHE A 382 26.79 14.37 5.96
CA PHE A 382 25.68 15.24 6.30
C PHE A 382 25.82 15.65 7.76
N ALA A 383 26.12 16.92 7.99
CA ALA A 383 26.31 17.46 9.33
C ALA A 383 24.97 17.62 10.06
N ALA A 384 25.01 17.50 11.38
CA ALA A 384 23.90 17.78 12.28
C ALA A 384 24.32 18.78 13.35
N GLU A 385 23.36 19.58 13.81
CA GLU A 385 23.58 20.49 14.94
C GLU A 385 23.31 19.78 16.27
N SER A 386 22.37 18.83 16.26
CA SER A 386 21.97 18.05 17.43
C SER A 386 22.69 16.70 17.53
N ASP A 387 22.72 16.12 18.75
CA ASP A 387 23.22 14.76 18.96
C ASP A 387 22.28 13.72 18.34
N LEU A 388 22.68 13.13 17.21
CA LEU A 388 21.89 12.15 16.47
C LEU A 388 21.76 10.81 17.19
N LEU A 389 22.72 10.46 18.06
CA LEU A 389 22.76 9.17 18.75
C LEU A 389 21.83 9.12 19.96
N HIS A 390 21.42 10.28 20.47
CA HIS A 390 20.54 10.34 21.63
C HIS A 390 19.16 9.75 21.32
N GLY A 391 18.85 8.62 21.97
CA GLY A 391 17.57 7.93 21.77
C GLY A 391 17.42 7.28 20.40
N LEU A 392 18.52 7.03 19.68
CA LEU A 392 18.50 6.36 18.38
C LEU A 392 18.03 4.91 18.50
N VAL A 393 17.05 4.56 17.67
CA VAL A 393 16.48 3.22 17.56
C VAL A 393 16.61 2.75 16.11
N CYS A 394 16.90 1.46 15.93
CA CYS A 394 16.91 0.82 14.61
C CYS A 394 15.80 -0.22 14.52
N PHE A 395 14.96 -0.12 13.50
CA PHE A 395 13.96 -1.13 13.15
C PHE A 395 14.38 -1.85 11.87
N ALA A 396 14.42 -3.18 11.92
CA ALA A 396 14.83 -4.02 10.80
C ALA A 396 13.63 -4.83 10.27
N TYR A 397 13.25 -4.55 9.03
CA TYR A 397 12.22 -5.28 8.29
C TYR A 397 12.85 -5.97 7.10
N ALA A 398 13.56 -7.06 7.39
CA ALA A 398 14.35 -7.79 6.41
C ALA A 398 13.51 -8.45 5.30
N GLY A 399 12.22 -8.67 5.53
CA GLY A 399 11.28 -9.17 4.51
C GLY A 399 11.23 -8.24 3.30
N MET A 400 10.69 -7.03 3.49
CA MET A 400 10.66 -6.00 2.45
C MET A 400 12.03 -5.35 2.18
N GLY A 401 13.02 -5.57 3.05
CA GLY A 401 14.35 -5.00 2.93
C GLY A 401 14.39 -3.51 3.30
N VAL A 402 13.67 -3.12 4.36
CA VAL A 402 13.60 -1.73 4.85
C VAL A 402 14.19 -1.66 6.25
N TYR A 403 15.11 -0.73 6.45
CA TYR A 403 15.74 -0.47 7.76
C TYR A 403 15.52 0.99 8.12
N ILE A 404 15.05 1.24 9.34
CA ILE A 404 14.63 2.57 9.79
C ILE A 404 15.47 2.93 11.00
N PHE A 405 16.25 4.01 10.89
CA PHE A 405 16.99 4.61 11.98
C PHE A 405 16.28 5.89 12.40
N ARG A 406 15.82 5.95 13.64
CA ARG A 406 15.02 7.08 14.12
C ARG A 406 15.42 7.50 15.51
N SER A 407 15.54 8.82 15.70
CA SER A 407 15.52 9.49 16.99
C SER A 407 14.70 10.78 16.85
N LYS A 408 14.74 11.66 17.84
CA LYS A 408 14.14 13.00 17.73
C LYS A 408 14.80 13.86 16.64
N HIS A 409 16.07 13.60 16.34
CA HIS A 409 16.91 14.47 15.49
C HIS A 409 17.31 13.84 14.16
N ILE A 410 17.03 12.54 13.96
CA ILE A 410 17.25 11.86 12.69
C ILE A 410 16.08 10.95 12.36
N TYR A 411 15.71 10.94 11.08
CA TYR A 411 14.88 9.91 10.50
C TYR A 411 15.53 9.47 9.18
N MET A 412 15.98 8.23 9.11
CA MET A 412 16.64 7.68 7.94
C MET A 412 16.03 6.32 7.59
N THR A 413 15.64 6.15 6.33
CA THR A 413 15.29 4.82 5.81
C THR A 413 16.32 4.34 4.83
N VAL A 414 16.54 3.04 4.82
CA VAL A 414 17.52 2.39 3.97
C VAL A 414 16.88 1.18 3.29
N ARG A 415 17.13 1.06 1.99
CA ARG A 415 16.63 -0.03 1.16
C ARG A 415 17.72 -1.09 0.94
N CYS A 416 17.53 -2.32 1.41
CA CYS A 416 18.37 -3.47 1.06
C CYS A 416 17.69 -4.83 1.30
N GLY A 417 17.46 -5.62 0.25
CA GLY A 417 16.75 -6.90 0.36
C GLY A 417 16.17 -7.40 -0.96
N GLU A 418 15.15 -8.24 -0.91
CA GLU A 418 14.51 -8.83 -2.10
C GLU A 418 13.92 -7.76 -3.03
N ILE A 419 13.87 -8.01 -4.34
CA ILE A 419 13.00 -7.26 -5.24
C ILE A 419 11.57 -7.79 -5.06
N GLY A 420 10.60 -6.88 -4.95
CA GLY A 420 9.23 -7.24 -4.57
C GLY A 420 8.57 -8.24 -5.53
N GLN A 421 7.49 -8.87 -5.08
CA GLN A 421 6.76 -9.92 -5.81
C GLN A 421 7.69 -11.09 -6.21
N ASN A 422 8.51 -11.55 -5.27
CA ASN A 422 9.47 -12.65 -5.46
C ASN A 422 10.41 -12.45 -6.67
N GLY A 423 10.89 -11.21 -6.87
CA GLY A 423 11.81 -10.86 -7.94
C GLY A 423 11.15 -10.32 -9.23
N ASN A 424 9.82 -10.29 -9.33
CA ASN A 424 9.15 -9.65 -10.48
C ASN A 424 9.35 -8.13 -10.47
N GLY A 425 9.29 -7.49 -9.29
CA GLY A 425 9.57 -6.06 -9.12
C GLY A 425 8.50 -5.14 -9.72
N GLY A 426 7.22 -5.51 -9.67
CA GLY A 426 6.15 -4.73 -10.30
C GLY A 426 6.00 -3.31 -9.78
N HIS A 427 6.29 -3.12 -8.50
CA HIS A 427 6.24 -1.84 -7.80
C HIS A 427 7.58 -1.43 -7.21
N SER A 428 8.66 -2.15 -7.53
CA SER A 428 10.00 -1.83 -7.06
C SER A 428 10.71 -0.91 -8.05
N HIS A 429 11.56 -0.02 -7.52
CA HIS A 429 12.47 0.79 -8.33
C HIS A 429 13.86 0.13 -8.39
N ASN A 430 14.76 0.68 -9.20
CA ASN A 430 16.17 0.35 -9.14
C ASN A 430 16.88 1.15 -8.04
N ASP A 431 16.51 0.87 -6.79
CA ASP A 431 16.83 1.68 -5.61
C ASP A 431 17.55 0.87 -4.53
N GLN A 432 18.12 -0.30 -4.83
CA GLN A 432 18.83 -1.07 -3.81
C GLN A 432 20.00 -0.26 -3.29
N LEU A 433 20.16 -0.23 -1.97
CA LEU A 433 21.10 0.59 -1.21
C LEU A 433 20.76 2.08 -1.18
N ALA A 434 19.58 2.49 -1.65
CA ALA A 434 19.11 3.86 -1.50
C ALA A 434 18.83 4.21 -0.03
N LEU A 435 18.90 5.50 0.27
CA LEU A 435 18.47 6.03 1.55
C LEU A 435 17.71 7.34 1.42
N THR A 436 16.74 7.55 2.31
CA THR A 436 16.16 8.86 2.60
C THR A 436 16.72 9.33 3.94
N LEU A 437 16.85 10.65 4.12
CA LEU A 437 17.47 11.22 5.31
C LEU A 437 16.82 12.55 5.67
N GLN A 438 16.35 12.64 6.90
CA GLN A 438 15.93 13.87 7.56
C GLN A 438 16.83 14.07 8.80
N ILE A 439 17.34 15.29 8.97
CA ILE A 439 18.13 15.71 10.13
C ILE A 439 17.49 16.98 10.70
N ASP A 440 17.26 17.01 12.01
CA ASP A 440 16.69 18.16 12.72
C ASP A 440 15.39 18.69 12.06
N GLY A 441 14.54 17.78 11.59
CA GLY A 441 13.27 18.08 10.93
C GLY A 441 13.38 18.61 9.49
N LYS A 442 14.59 18.63 8.90
CA LYS A 442 14.83 19.06 7.52
C LYS A 442 15.12 17.86 6.62
N ASP A 443 14.41 17.78 5.51
CA ASP A 443 14.64 16.74 4.50
C ASP A 443 15.95 17.01 3.75
N ILE A 444 16.94 16.16 3.97
CA ILE A 444 18.28 16.22 3.35
C ILE A 444 18.31 15.38 2.07
N LEU A 445 17.73 14.18 2.12
CA LEU A 445 17.62 13.26 1.00
C LEU A 445 16.19 12.72 0.92
N ARG A 446 15.56 12.89 -0.24
CA ARG A 446 14.19 12.45 -0.51
C ARG A 446 14.18 11.51 -1.69
N ASP A 447 13.29 10.53 -1.60
CA ASP A 447 12.93 9.71 -2.75
C ASP A 447 11.98 10.52 -3.67
N PRO A 448 12.19 10.52 -4.99
CA PRO A 448 11.41 11.34 -5.92
C PRO A 448 9.95 10.88 -6.07
N GLY A 449 9.61 9.67 -5.62
CA GLY A 449 8.31 9.05 -5.81
C GLY A 449 8.16 8.42 -7.20
N THR A 450 6.92 8.26 -7.64
CA THR A 450 6.59 7.52 -8.88
C THR A 450 6.18 8.42 -10.03
N TYR A 451 5.61 9.57 -9.70
CA TYR A 451 4.93 10.47 -10.62
C TYR A 451 3.73 9.82 -11.35
N VAL A 452 3.92 8.95 -12.34
CA VAL A 452 2.83 8.37 -13.14
C VAL A 452 3.09 6.92 -13.56
N TYR A 453 2.03 6.24 -14.01
CA TYR A 453 2.09 4.87 -14.52
C TYR A 453 2.17 4.79 -16.06
N THR A 454 1.11 4.32 -16.68
CA THR A 454 1.03 4.07 -18.12
C THR A 454 0.94 5.31 -19.00
N PRO A 455 0.46 6.51 -18.58
CA PRO A 455 0.26 7.60 -19.54
C PRO A 455 1.58 8.16 -20.09
N LEU A 456 2.68 8.09 -19.33
CA LEU A 456 4.01 8.57 -19.74
C LEU A 456 5.10 7.54 -19.38
N PRO A 457 5.27 6.46 -20.18
CA PRO A 457 6.19 5.36 -19.88
C PRO A 457 7.64 5.82 -19.61
N ASP A 458 8.14 6.80 -20.37
CA ASP A 458 9.50 7.32 -20.20
C ASP A 458 9.66 8.09 -18.89
N GLN A 459 8.64 8.82 -18.45
CA GLN A 459 8.66 9.51 -17.17
C GLN A 459 8.58 8.50 -16.02
N ARG A 460 7.73 7.48 -16.12
CA ARG A 460 7.74 6.36 -15.16
C ARG A 460 9.13 5.73 -15.03
N ASN A 461 9.76 5.41 -16.17
CA ASN A 461 11.11 4.81 -16.18
C ASN A 461 12.17 5.73 -15.59
N ARG A 462 12.05 7.04 -15.82
CA ARG A 462 12.93 8.04 -15.23
C ARG A 462 12.83 8.02 -13.70
N PHE A 463 11.62 8.04 -13.13
CA PHE A 463 11.42 8.06 -11.67
C PHE A 463 11.84 6.75 -10.98
N ARG A 464 11.70 5.59 -11.63
CA ARG A 464 12.14 4.30 -11.08
C ARG A 464 13.61 3.92 -11.38
N SER A 465 14.36 4.81 -12.03
CA SER A 465 15.74 4.55 -12.46
C SER A 465 16.76 4.61 -11.34
N THR A 466 17.92 3.97 -11.52
CA THR A 466 19.03 4.04 -10.56
C THR A 466 19.46 5.48 -10.30
N ASN A 467 19.45 6.31 -11.35
CA ASN A 467 19.88 7.71 -11.28
C ASN A 467 18.86 8.62 -10.55
N ALA A 468 17.63 8.16 -10.34
CA ALA A 468 16.60 8.88 -9.60
C ALA A 468 16.81 8.86 -8.08
N HIS A 469 17.59 7.90 -7.59
CA HIS A 469 17.70 7.61 -6.17
C HIS A 469 19.10 7.95 -5.65
N PHE A 470 19.19 8.29 -4.36
CA PHE A 470 20.47 8.39 -3.66
C PHE A 470 21.01 7.00 -3.36
N THR A 471 21.54 6.32 -4.36
CA THR A 471 22.10 4.96 -4.35
C THR A 471 23.42 4.92 -5.14
N PRO A 472 24.34 3.94 -5.02
CA PRO A 472 25.53 3.92 -5.87
C PRO A 472 25.17 3.89 -7.36
N GLN A 473 25.74 4.81 -8.15
CA GLN A 473 25.51 4.96 -9.59
C GLN A 473 26.80 4.70 -10.37
N ARG A 474 26.70 4.18 -11.61
CA ARG A 474 27.86 3.92 -12.49
C ARG A 474 28.03 5.06 -13.51
N LEU A 475 29.28 5.36 -13.87
CA LEU A 475 29.62 6.42 -14.85
C LEU A 475 28.99 6.21 -16.24
N ASP A 476 28.72 4.96 -16.61
CA ASP A 476 28.07 4.62 -17.87
C ASP A 476 26.53 4.66 -17.81
N GLY A 477 25.96 5.06 -16.66
CA GLY A 477 24.53 5.22 -16.47
C GLY A 477 23.71 3.93 -16.51
N ARG A 478 24.34 2.77 -16.41
CA ARG A 478 23.62 1.49 -16.44
C ARG A 478 22.73 1.30 -15.22
N GLU A 479 21.60 0.64 -15.43
CA GLU A 479 20.63 0.30 -14.39
C GLU A 479 21.07 -0.88 -13.50
N GLN A 480 20.63 -0.88 -12.24
CA GLN A 480 20.84 -2.01 -11.32
C GLN A 480 20.15 -3.30 -11.79
N ASN A 481 18.90 -3.21 -12.24
CA ASN A 481 18.17 -4.30 -12.89
C ASN A 481 17.65 -3.86 -14.26
N PRO A 482 17.72 -4.71 -15.29
CA PRO A 482 17.15 -4.41 -16.59
C PRO A 482 15.62 -4.53 -16.58
N TRP A 483 14.94 -3.72 -17.39
CA TRP A 483 13.51 -3.87 -17.72
C TRP A 483 13.32 -3.92 -19.25
N GLU A 484 12.21 -4.50 -19.70
CA GLU A 484 11.82 -4.46 -21.11
C GLU A 484 11.47 -3.02 -21.55
N PRO A 485 11.69 -2.65 -22.82
CA PRO A 485 11.31 -1.34 -23.32
C PRO A 485 9.78 -1.18 -23.45
N GLY A 486 9.33 0.07 -23.39
CA GLY A 486 7.92 0.43 -23.57
C GLY A 486 7.00 -0.07 -22.45
N VAL A 487 5.70 -0.16 -22.75
CA VAL A 487 4.65 -0.48 -21.77
C VAL A 487 4.83 -1.84 -21.10
N ARG A 488 5.47 -2.80 -21.78
CA ARG A 488 5.66 -4.18 -21.26
C ARG A 488 6.59 -4.26 -20.06
N GLY A 489 7.55 -3.35 -19.94
CA GLY A 489 8.50 -3.36 -18.83
C GLY A 489 8.10 -2.46 -17.67
N LEU A 490 6.94 -1.80 -17.70
CA LEU A 490 6.56 -0.81 -16.67
C LEU A 490 6.29 -1.43 -15.30
N PHE A 491 5.94 -2.70 -15.22
CA PHE A 491 5.56 -3.39 -13.98
C PHE A 491 6.30 -4.72 -13.83
N SER A 492 7.55 -4.76 -14.28
CA SER A 492 8.47 -5.86 -13.99
C SER A 492 9.92 -5.50 -14.32
N VAL A 493 10.85 -6.23 -13.71
CA VAL A 493 12.23 -6.35 -14.18
C VAL A 493 12.36 -7.61 -15.05
N VAL A 494 13.31 -7.62 -16.00
CA VAL A 494 13.58 -8.82 -16.83
C VAL A 494 14.11 -9.96 -15.95
N ARG A 495 14.95 -9.60 -14.97
CA ARG A 495 15.49 -10.48 -13.95
C ARG A 495 16.10 -9.66 -12.83
N GLU A 496 16.00 -10.14 -11.60
CA GLU A 496 16.81 -9.61 -10.52
C GLU A 496 18.31 -9.90 -10.79
N ARG A 497 19.13 -8.86 -10.62
CA ARG A 497 20.60 -8.92 -10.63
C ARG A 497 21.20 -8.40 -9.33
N THR A 498 20.44 -7.62 -8.57
CA THR A 498 20.91 -6.97 -7.35
C THR A 498 21.24 -7.98 -6.27
N PHE A 499 20.31 -8.89 -5.94
CA PHE A 499 20.45 -9.83 -4.83
C PHE A 499 21.03 -9.15 -3.58
N ALA A 500 20.43 -8.01 -3.23
CA ALA A 500 20.99 -7.10 -2.24
C ALA A 500 20.99 -7.74 -0.84
N LYS A 501 22.04 -7.49 -0.07
CA LYS A 501 22.26 -8.12 1.24
C LYS A 501 22.82 -7.11 2.23
N VAL A 502 22.30 -7.17 3.45
CA VAL A 502 22.92 -6.52 4.61
C VAL A 502 24.07 -7.39 5.11
N CYS A 503 25.27 -6.83 5.10
CA CYS A 503 26.49 -7.47 5.58
C CYS A 503 26.75 -7.20 7.06
N PHE A 504 26.28 -6.06 7.56
CA PHE A 504 26.42 -5.64 8.96
C PHE A 504 25.26 -4.72 9.32
N LEU A 505 24.72 -4.89 10.52
CA LEU A 505 23.71 -4.01 11.09
C LEU A 505 23.96 -3.85 12.60
N SER A 506 23.92 -2.61 13.06
CA SER A 506 24.00 -2.21 14.47
C SER A 506 22.98 -1.09 14.73
N SER A 507 22.94 -0.55 15.95
CA SER A 507 22.01 0.53 16.30
C SER A 507 22.28 1.84 15.53
N ASN A 508 23.50 2.09 15.07
CA ASN A 508 23.89 3.33 14.41
C ASN A 508 24.62 3.15 13.07
N ALA A 509 24.76 1.93 12.57
CA ALA A 509 25.46 1.68 11.32
C ALA A 509 24.92 0.47 10.55
N ILE A 510 24.99 0.55 9.22
CA ILE A 510 24.60 -0.51 8.29
C ILE A 510 25.61 -0.61 7.14
N LEU A 511 26.02 -1.83 6.80
CA LEU A 511 26.81 -2.15 5.62
C LEU A 511 26.00 -3.06 4.72
N MET A 512 25.95 -2.71 3.44
CA MET A 512 25.13 -3.40 2.47
C MET A 512 25.90 -3.64 1.18
N GLN A 513 25.44 -4.61 0.39
CA GLN A 513 26.03 -4.93 -0.89
C GLN A 513 24.98 -5.37 -1.92
N HIS A 514 25.31 -5.25 -3.21
CA HIS A 514 24.56 -5.87 -4.31
C HIS A 514 25.46 -6.10 -5.54
N ASP A 515 24.99 -6.89 -6.52
CA ASP A 515 25.72 -7.27 -7.74
C ASP A 515 25.07 -6.73 -9.03
N GLY A 516 24.16 -5.75 -8.92
CA GLY A 516 23.25 -5.33 -10.02
C GLY A 516 23.97 -4.92 -11.31
N PHE A 517 25.15 -4.32 -11.17
CA PHE A 517 25.95 -3.82 -12.30
C PHE A 517 26.82 -4.90 -12.98
N GLY A 518 26.72 -6.15 -12.54
CA GLY A 518 27.61 -7.26 -12.92
C GLY A 518 28.90 -7.34 -12.09
N GLU A 519 29.13 -6.34 -11.24
CA GLU A 519 30.25 -6.26 -10.29
C GLU A 519 29.70 -5.80 -8.95
N ARG A 520 30.27 -6.34 -7.87
CA ARG A 520 29.90 -6.03 -6.50
C ARG A 520 30.06 -4.53 -6.21
N VAL A 521 29.07 -3.97 -5.52
CA VAL A 521 29.14 -2.65 -4.90
C VAL A 521 28.79 -2.80 -3.43
N TYR A 522 29.46 -2.01 -2.59
CA TYR A 522 29.17 -1.88 -1.16
C TYR A 522 28.75 -0.45 -0.83
N ARG A 523 27.84 -0.31 0.13
CA ARG A 523 27.53 0.96 0.77
C ARG A 523 27.57 0.79 2.28
N ALA A 524 28.36 1.61 2.95
CA ALA A 524 28.40 1.72 4.40
C ALA A 524 27.76 3.04 4.82
N VAL A 525 26.86 2.99 5.79
CA VAL A 525 26.25 4.17 6.42
C VAL A 525 26.52 4.11 7.91
N GLU A 526 27.05 5.19 8.47
CA GLU A 526 27.34 5.33 9.89
C GLU A 526 26.76 6.65 10.42
N ILE A 527 25.96 6.55 11.46
CA ILE A 527 25.41 7.68 12.21
C ILE A 527 26.36 7.93 13.38
N LEU A 528 26.93 9.14 13.41
CA LEU A 528 27.75 9.67 14.49
C LEU A 528 26.95 10.75 15.23
N SER A 529 27.42 11.20 16.39
CA SER A 529 26.70 12.21 17.18
C SER A 529 26.45 13.51 16.41
N ASP A 530 27.38 13.93 15.56
CA ASP A 530 27.35 15.23 14.87
C ASP A 530 27.15 15.13 13.35
N ARG A 531 27.02 13.92 12.78
CA ARG A 531 26.91 13.71 11.33
C ARG A 531 26.47 12.31 10.94
N VAL A 532 25.98 12.18 9.72
CA VAL A 532 25.84 10.89 9.00
C VAL A 532 26.92 10.79 7.93
N VAL A 533 27.61 9.66 7.87
CA VAL A 533 28.65 9.37 6.87
C VAL A 533 28.21 8.21 6.00
N VAL A 534 28.20 8.42 4.69
CA VAL A 534 27.91 7.38 3.67
C VAL A 534 29.17 7.15 2.84
N ARG A 535 29.58 5.89 2.70
CA ARG A 535 30.73 5.47 1.90
C ARG A 535 30.31 4.42 0.88
N ASP A 536 30.52 4.72 -0.40
CA ASP A 536 30.26 3.81 -1.50
C ASP A 536 31.56 3.26 -2.05
N PHE A 537 31.61 1.94 -2.24
CA PHE A 537 32.76 1.24 -2.79
C PHE A 537 32.35 0.45 -4.02
N GLY A 538 32.98 0.75 -5.16
CA GLY A 538 32.75 0.04 -6.41
C GLY A 538 33.64 0.54 -7.53
N LYS A 539 33.66 -0.16 -8.66
CA LYS A 539 34.42 0.26 -9.84
C LYS A 539 33.64 1.31 -10.64
N GLY A 540 34.29 2.36 -11.15
CA GLY A 540 33.63 3.31 -12.06
C GLY A 540 32.34 3.93 -11.51
N LEU A 541 32.31 4.22 -10.21
CA LEU A 541 31.18 4.92 -9.58
C LEU A 541 31.14 6.38 -10.05
N LYS A 542 29.93 6.91 -10.28
CA LYS A 542 29.64 8.32 -10.53
C LYS A 542 29.24 8.98 -9.21
N ARG A 543 29.70 10.21 -8.94
CA ARG A 543 29.20 10.97 -7.79
C ARG A 543 27.74 11.33 -8.03
N ILE A 544 26.90 11.10 -7.03
CA ILE A 544 25.46 11.36 -7.12
C ILE A 544 25.25 12.87 -7.25
N GLU A 545 24.48 13.27 -8.26
CA GLU A 545 24.11 14.67 -8.54
C GLU A 545 22.72 14.98 -7.97
N GLU A 546 22.28 16.24 -8.07
CA GLU A 546 21.01 16.72 -7.49
C GLU A 546 19.80 15.83 -7.87
N PRO A 547 18.86 15.64 -6.92
CA PRO A 547 17.72 14.74 -7.12
C PRO A 547 16.78 15.23 -8.22
N LEU A 548 16.02 14.29 -8.78
CA LEU A 548 14.94 14.58 -9.72
C LEU A 548 13.84 15.45 -9.09
N ASP A 549 12.95 15.95 -9.95
CA ASP A 549 11.69 16.56 -9.52
C ASP A 549 10.96 15.65 -8.51
N TYR A 550 10.42 16.25 -7.45
CA TYR A 550 9.73 15.50 -6.39
C TYR A 550 8.25 15.34 -6.73
N SER A 551 7.75 14.11 -6.60
CA SER A 551 6.34 13.77 -6.71
C SER A 551 5.84 13.29 -5.36
N ASN A 552 4.96 14.05 -4.73
CA ASN A 552 4.31 13.65 -3.48
C ASN A 552 3.01 12.85 -3.71
N GLY A 553 2.71 12.51 -4.97
CA GLY A 553 1.63 11.61 -5.30
C GLY A 553 1.32 11.52 -6.79
N TYR A 554 0.45 10.58 -7.13
CA TYR A 554 0.15 10.25 -8.52
C TYR A 554 -0.29 11.46 -9.35
N GLY A 555 0.39 11.70 -10.47
CA GLY A 555 0.15 12.79 -11.40
C GLY A 555 0.63 14.17 -10.93
N LYS A 556 1.34 14.27 -9.80
CA LYS A 556 1.76 15.53 -9.20
C LYS A 556 3.28 15.69 -9.28
N ILE A 557 3.75 16.86 -9.73
CA ILE A 557 5.14 17.27 -9.57
C ILE A 557 5.15 18.54 -8.73
N THR A 558 5.72 18.49 -7.53
CA THR A 558 5.81 19.68 -6.68
C THR A 558 6.83 20.65 -7.24
N GLN A 559 6.57 21.95 -7.13
CA GLN A 559 7.65 22.92 -7.32
C GLN A 559 8.71 22.69 -6.25
N SER A 560 9.98 22.65 -6.64
CA SER A 560 11.07 22.65 -5.69
C SER A 560 10.95 23.92 -4.85
N ASP A 561 10.92 23.79 -3.52
CA ASP A 561 11.17 24.95 -2.67
C ASP A 561 12.52 25.51 -3.13
N SER A 562 12.54 26.78 -3.55
CA SER A 562 13.80 27.44 -3.88
C SER A 562 14.66 27.41 -2.63
N ALA A 563 15.63 26.48 -2.61
CA ALA A 563 16.53 26.22 -1.50
C ALA A 563 17.33 27.47 -1.10
#